data_AF-A0A1F9UAH4-F1
#
_entry.id   AF-A0A1F9UAH4-F1
#
_cell.length_a   1.000
_cell.length_b   1.000
_cell.length_c   1.000
_cell.angle_alpha   90.00
_cell.angle_beta   90.00
_cell.angle_gamma   90.00
#
_symmetry.space_group_name_H-M   'P 1'
#
loop_
_entity.id
_entity.type
_entity.pdbx_description
1 polymer ?
#
loop_
_entity_poly.entity_id
_entity_poly.type
_entity_poly.pdbx_seq_one_letter_code
_entity_poly.pdbx_strand_id
1 'polypeptide(L)'
;MKKNFLNLAVDHMTFLVEPRFYKVTYALFRTVFGARAEDIIYEKRKRWPGDCEEKSMTFAARIGEGPAQKGLNQSIIAVVQPSEPQSRPSHVREILKNRGGSAHWQHIALRTPDLSAFHRHAVERGVNFITPILKDASEDLVQVFSGEWNLPENNPSGIFFEFVQRNPGEDLLKKLAESNREAWFRDKTFLGLYEEKEREYQSGKVTPFIDVELFSIIDKLTAPKKIEEIGGILDTVESAMLDYAKSRLAVSAARTGQTGAG
;
A
#
# COMPACT_ATOMS: atom_id res chain seq x y z
N MET A 1 -24.26 -12.31 -4.46
CA MET A 1 -23.23 -13.17 -3.85
C MET A 1 -21.90 -12.42 -3.89
N LYS A 2 -21.14 -12.39 -2.78
CA LYS A 2 -19.85 -11.68 -2.72
C LYS A 2 -18.87 -12.32 -3.72
N LYS A 3 -18.24 -11.51 -4.57
CA LYS A 3 -17.23 -11.99 -5.54
C LYS A 3 -16.02 -12.54 -4.77
N ASN A 4 -15.42 -13.63 -5.25
CA ASN A 4 -14.35 -14.31 -4.51
C ASN A 4 -13.14 -13.39 -4.24
N PHE A 5 -12.74 -12.56 -5.21
CA PHE A 5 -11.64 -11.62 -5.07
C PHE A 5 -11.87 -10.51 -4.03
N LEU A 6 -13.10 -10.34 -3.52
CA LEU A 6 -13.44 -9.41 -2.43
C LEU A 6 -13.30 -10.07 -1.04
N ASN A 7 -12.92 -11.34 -0.97
CA ASN A 7 -12.63 -12.05 0.28
C ASN A 7 -11.26 -11.66 0.82
N LEU A 8 -11.12 -10.37 1.16
CA LEU A 8 -9.92 -9.76 1.72
C LEU A 8 -9.71 -10.24 3.16
N ALA A 9 -8.46 -10.57 3.50
CA ALA A 9 -8.02 -10.89 4.86
C ALA A 9 -6.76 -10.08 5.18
N VAL A 10 -6.57 -9.66 6.43
CA VAL A 10 -5.33 -8.97 6.82
C VAL A 10 -4.15 -9.93 6.66
N ASP A 11 -3.11 -9.48 5.96
CA ASP A 11 -1.84 -10.17 5.81
C ASP A 11 -0.82 -9.66 6.83
N HIS A 12 -0.60 -8.34 6.84
CA HIS A 12 0.26 -7.67 7.80
C HIS A 12 -0.12 -6.18 7.94
N MET A 13 0.45 -5.50 8.93
CA MET A 13 0.29 -4.07 9.16
C MET A 13 1.65 -3.41 9.34
N THR A 14 1.81 -2.19 8.84
CA THR A 14 3.08 -1.45 8.93
C THR A 14 2.97 -0.28 9.89
N PHE A 15 3.87 -0.24 10.87
CA PHE A 15 3.93 0.73 11.95
C PHE A 15 5.23 1.53 11.88
N LEU A 16 5.12 2.82 11.56
CA LEU A 16 6.24 3.75 11.52
C LEU A 16 6.54 4.25 12.92
N VAL A 17 7.83 4.41 13.23
CA VAL A 17 8.29 4.99 14.48
C VAL A 17 9.53 5.86 14.25
N GLU A 18 9.67 6.90 15.07
CA GLU A 18 10.89 7.70 15.14
C GLU A 18 12.10 6.84 15.55
N PRO A 19 13.34 7.15 15.10
CA PRO A 19 14.50 6.31 15.37
C PRO A 19 14.79 6.06 16.86
N ARG A 20 14.54 7.07 17.69
CA ARG A 20 14.69 6.95 19.15
C ARG A 20 13.70 5.95 19.74
N PHE A 21 12.52 5.81 19.13
CA PHE A 21 11.48 4.89 19.59
C PHE A 21 11.66 3.48 19.05
N TYR A 22 12.31 3.28 17.90
CA TYR A 22 12.47 1.96 17.27
C TYR A 22 13.02 0.86 18.17
N LYS A 23 14.12 1.11 18.89
CA LYS A 23 14.71 0.12 19.81
C LYS A 23 13.80 -0.17 21.01
N VAL A 24 13.06 0.85 21.49
CA VAL A 24 12.08 0.70 22.57
C VAL A 24 10.91 -0.14 22.07
N THR A 25 10.39 0.14 20.87
CA THR A 25 9.32 -0.66 20.24
C THR A 25 9.75 -2.11 20.06
N TYR A 26 10.98 -2.37 19.60
CA TYR A 26 11.52 -3.72 19.53
C TYR A 26 11.51 -4.42 20.90
N ALA A 27 11.98 -3.75 21.96
CA ALA A 27 11.95 -4.29 23.31
C ALA A 27 10.52 -4.57 23.79
N LEU A 28 9.58 -3.64 23.57
CA LEU A 28 8.17 -3.79 23.95
C LEU A 28 7.48 -4.93 23.21
N PHE A 29 7.79 -5.15 21.94
CA PHE A 29 7.29 -6.31 21.18
C PHE A 29 7.70 -7.62 21.83
N ARG A 30 8.94 -7.70 22.32
CA ARG A 30 9.45 -8.91 22.97
C ARG A 30 8.94 -9.08 24.39
N THR A 31 8.75 -8.00 25.15
CA THR A 31 8.41 -8.07 26.58
C THR A 31 6.91 -7.99 26.85
N VAL A 32 6.18 -7.12 26.16
CA VAL A 32 4.75 -6.89 26.36
C VAL A 32 3.91 -7.78 25.46
N PHE A 33 4.27 -7.87 24.18
CA PHE A 33 3.54 -8.68 23.20
C PHE A 33 4.04 -10.13 23.13
N GLY A 34 5.07 -10.47 23.90
CA GLY A 34 5.59 -11.83 24.01
C GLY A 34 6.25 -12.36 22.73
N ALA A 35 6.62 -11.50 21.78
CA ALA A 35 7.29 -11.92 20.56
C ALA A 35 8.67 -12.51 20.89
N ARG A 36 8.86 -13.79 20.59
CA ARG A 36 10.13 -14.49 20.78
C ARG A 36 11.07 -14.20 19.61
N ALA A 37 12.31 -14.68 19.71
CA ALA A 37 13.27 -14.49 18.63
C ALA A 37 12.80 -15.16 17.33
N GLU A 38 12.17 -16.32 17.45
CA GLU A 38 11.56 -17.06 16.34
C GLU A 38 10.30 -16.39 15.74
N ASP A 39 9.70 -15.45 16.47
CA ASP A 39 8.54 -14.69 16.01
C ASP A 39 8.96 -13.46 15.18
N ILE A 40 10.24 -13.09 15.21
CA ILE A 40 10.82 -12.07 14.33
C ILE A 40 11.08 -12.70 12.97
N ILE A 41 10.17 -12.46 12.03
CA ILE A 41 10.16 -13.13 10.72
C ILE A 41 11.13 -12.51 9.73
N TYR A 42 11.51 -11.25 9.92
CA TYR A 42 12.54 -10.60 9.12
C TYR A 42 13.04 -9.32 9.78
N GLU A 43 14.32 -9.02 9.54
CA GLU A 43 14.96 -7.74 9.87
C GLU A 43 15.69 -7.21 8.64
N LYS A 44 15.33 -6.02 8.17
CA LYS A 44 16.07 -5.33 7.11
C LYS A 44 17.04 -4.34 7.69
N ARG A 45 18.23 -4.35 7.10
CA ARG A 45 19.25 -3.35 7.33
C ARG A 45 19.63 -2.75 5.98
N LYS A 46 20.03 -1.48 5.99
CA LYS A 46 20.51 -0.77 4.81
C LYS A 46 21.83 -0.11 5.14
N ARG A 47 22.84 -0.36 4.32
CA ARG A 47 24.09 0.40 4.33
C ARG A 47 23.97 1.54 3.33
N TRP A 48 24.23 2.76 3.78
CA TRP A 48 24.25 3.92 2.89
C TRP A 48 25.66 4.15 2.34
N PRO A 49 25.80 4.66 1.09
CA PRO A 49 27.11 5.03 0.56
C PRO A 49 27.81 6.04 1.49
N GLY A 50 28.99 5.66 1.98
CA GLY A 50 29.77 6.47 2.93
C GLY A 50 29.54 6.17 4.41
N ASP A 51 28.52 5.36 4.77
CA ASP A 51 28.33 4.90 6.15
C ASP A 51 29.20 3.66 6.42
N CYS A 52 29.87 3.63 7.57
CA CYS A 52 30.67 2.48 8.02
C CYS A 52 29.82 1.32 8.55
N GLU A 53 28.59 1.59 8.97
CA GLU A 53 27.69 0.63 9.60
C GLU A 53 26.36 0.52 8.88
N GLU A 54 25.71 -0.65 9.00
CA GLU A 54 24.35 -0.84 8.52
C GLU A 54 23.35 -0.25 9.51
N LYS A 55 22.29 0.40 9.01
CA LYS A 55 21.19 0.88 9.83
C LYS A 55 20.00 -0.06 9.71
N SER A 56 19.45 -0.49 10.85
CA SER A 56 18.17 -1.20 10.87
C SER A 56 17.08 -0.30 10.29
N MET A 57 16.28 -0.84 9.38
CA MET A 57 15.19 -0.13 8.72
C MET A 57 13.84 -0.69 9.15
N THR A 58 13.73 -2.01 9.21
CA THR A 58 12.47 -2.69 9.50
C THR A 58 12.74 -3.95 10.32
N PHE A 59 11.86 -4.24 11.28
CA PHE A 59 11.67 -5.60 11.79
C PHE A 59 10.21 -5.97 11.66
N ALA A 60 9.91 -7.21 11.29
CA ALA A 60 8.56 -7.73 11.27
C ALA A 60 8.43 -8.82 12.32
N ALA A 61 7.35 -8.75 13.11
CA ALA A 61 7.07 -9.69 14.18
C ALA A 61 5.68 -10.30 13.99
N ARG A 62 5.59 -11.61 14.23
CA ARG A 62 4.31 -12.29 14.48
C ARG A 62 3.88 -11.96 15.90
N ILE A 63 2.60 -11.59 16.06
CA ILE A 63 1.97 -11.37 17.35
C ILE A 63 0.77 -12.30 17.47
N GLY A 64 0.75 -13.06 18.56
CA GLY A 64 -0.31 -14.00 18.87
C GLY A 64 -0.20 -15.31 18.09
N GLU A 65 -0.60 -16.40 18.74
CA GLU A 65 -0.77 -17.72 18.14
C GLU A 65 -2.21 -18.16 18.41
N GLY A 66 -3.06 -18.09 17.38
CA GLY A 66 -4.42 -18.64 17.46
C GLY A 66 -4.40 -20.18 17.39
N PRO A 67 -5.36 -20.88 18.03
CA PRO A 67 -5.45 -22.35 17.98
C PRO A 67 -5.84 -22.90 16.59
N ALA A 68 -6.27 -22.04 15.65
CA ALA A 68 -6.70 -22.44 14.32
C ALA A 68 -5.61 -22.18 13.26
N GLN A 69 -5.26 -23.25 12.51
CA GLN A 69 -4.36 -23.31 11.35
C GLN A 69 -3.08 -22.45 11.46
N LYS A 70 -1.96 -23.12 11.79
CA LYS A 70 -0.61 -22.56 11.73
C LYS A 70 -0.36 -21.93 10.34
N GLY A 71 -0.09 -20.63 10.30
CA GLY A 71 0.39 -19.91 9.11
C GLY A 71 -0.57 -18.91 8.45
N LEU A 72 -1.89 -18.99 8.67
CA LEU A 72 -2.86 -18.07 8.01
C LEU A 72 -3.56 -17.09 8.97
N ASN A 73 -3.45 -17.32 10.28
CA ASN A 73 -4.10 -16.51 11.34
C ASN A 73 -3.09 -15.79 12.24
N GLN A 74 -1.88 -15.51 11.75
CA GLN A 74 -0.86 -14.80 12.51
C GLN A 74 -0.97 -13.31 12.21
N SER A 75 -1.16 -12.50 13.23
CA SER A 75 -1.10 -11.04 13.08
C SER A 75 0.36 -10.64 12.90
N ILE A 76 0.72 -10.09 11.74
CA ILE A 76 2.08 -9.63 11.47
C ILE A 76 2.10 -8.11 11.56
N ILE A 77 3.06 -7.57 12.33
CA ILE A 77 3.33 -6.14 12.37
C ILE A 77 4.78 -5.88 11.95
N ALA A 78 4.95 -5.12 10.88
CA ALA A 78 6.22 -4.61 10.40
C ALA A 78 6.46 -3.23 11.00
N VAL A 79 7.45 -3.11 11.88
CA VAL A 79 7.85 -1.82 12.46
C VAL A 79 8.97 -1.23 11.62
N VAL A 80 8.78 0.00 11.15
CA VAL A 80 9.68 0.70 10.23
C VAL A 80 10.16 2.00 10.88
N GLN A 81 11.45 2.29 10.76
CA GLN A 81 12.01 3.60 11.08
C GLN A 81 12.67 4.21 9.85
N PRO A 82 12.82 5.54 9.78
CA PRO A 82 13.61 6.14 8.72
C PRO A 82 15.06 5.67 8.86
N SER A 83 15.62 5.15 7.77
CA SER A 83 16.99 4.63 7.73
C SER A 83 17.96 5.58 7.02
N GLU A 84 17.43 6.53 6.25
CA GLU A 84 18.18 7.53 5.50
C GLU A 84 19.00 8.45 6.44
N PRO A 85 20.19 8.92 6.00
CA PRO A 85 20.91 9.99 6.69
C PRO A 85 20.02 11.22 6.91
N GLN A 86 20.23 11.94 8.03
CA GLN A 86 19.42 13.12 8.38
C GLN A 86 19.39 14.17 7.27
N SER A 87 20.47 14.32 6.51
CA SER A 87 20.61 15.25 5.39
C SER A 87 19.86 14.86 4.11
N ARG A 88 19.30 13.64 4.03
CA ARG A 88 18.54 13.18 2.87
C ARG A 88 17.03 13.21 3.16
N PRO A 89 16.17 13.35 2.14
CA PRO A 89 14.73 13.12 2.29
C PRO A 89 14.44 11.68 2.75
N SER A 90 13.27 11.48 3.36
CA SER A 90 12.74 10.17 3.76
C SER A 90 11.23 10.31 3.91
N HIS A 91 10.45 9.55 3.14
CA HIS A 91 9.00 9.59 3.23
C HIS A 91 8.51 9.19 4.63
N VAL A 92 9.20 8.26 5.30
CA VAL A 92 8.89 7.86 6.69
C VAL A 92 9.01 9.06 7.64
N ARG A 93 10.10 9.85 7.53
CA ARG A 93 10.23 11.08 8.34
C ARG A 93 9.16 12.11 8.01
N GLU A 94 8.86 12.29 6.72
CA GLU A 94 7.85 13.27 6.31
C GLU A 94 6.46 12.90 6.83
N ILE A 95 6.08 11.62 6.76
CA ILE A 95 4.82 11.12 7.33
C ILE A 95 4.75 11.35 8.84
N LEU A 96 5.79 10.96 9.59
CA LEU A 96 5.82 11.13 11.05
C LEU A 96 5.72 12.63 11.44
N LYS A 97 6.46 13.49 10.73
CA LYS A 97 6.42 14.95 10.91
C LYS A 97 5.02 15.52 10.62
N ASN A 98 4.40 15.14 9.50
CA ASN A 98 3.07 15.64 9.11
C ASN A 98 1.98 15.27 10.11
N ARG A 99 2.14 14.14 10.82
CA ARG A 99 1.21 13.69 11.86
C ARG A 99 1.50 14.26 13.24
N GLY A 100 2.59 15.01 13.41
CA GLY A 100 2.97 15.61 14.70
C GLY A 100 3.22 14.57 15.79
N GLY A 101 3.53 13.32 15.44
CA GLY A 101 3.62 12.19 16.35
C GLY A 101 4.93 11.43 16.20
N SER A 102 5.28 10.65 17.23
CA SER A 102 6.47 9.79 17.24
C SER A 102 6.26 8.41 16.58
N ALA A 103 5.02 8.10 16.21
CA ALA A 103 4.64 6.83 15.60
C ALA A 103 3.37 6.95 14.76
N HIS A 104 3.20 6.08 13.76
CA HIS A 104 2.05 6.11 12.85
C HIS A 104 1.79 4.75 12.18
N TRP A 105 0.53 4.34 12.04
CA TRP A 105 0.17 3.20 11.19
C TRP A 105 0.12 3.64 9.73
N GLN A 106 1.01 3.10 8.90
CA GLN A 106 1.14 3.50 7.50
C GLN A 106 0.19 2.75 6.59
N HIS A 107 0.23 1.41 6.62
CA HIS A 107 -0.64 0.63 5.76
C HIS A 107 -1.07 -0.66 6.41
N ILE A 108 -2.21 -1.16 5.93
CA ILE A 108 -2.70 -2.50 6.20
C ILE A 108 -2.61 -3.24 4.88
N ALA A 109 -1.90 -4.36 4.88
CA ALA A 109 -1.85 -5.26 3.75
C ALA A 109 -3.04 -6.22 3.79
N LEU A 110 -3.78 -6.29 2.69
CA LEU A 110 -4.97 -7.13 2.54
C LEU A 110 -4.72 -8.19 1.48
N ARG A 111 -4.70 -9.46 1.91
CA ARG A 111 -4.60 -10.63 1.04
C ARG A 111 -5.92 -10.90 0.34
N THR A 112 -5.87 -11.14 -0.96
CA THR A 112 -6.99 -11.61 -1.79
C THR A 112 -6.63 -12.92 -2.50
N PRO A 113 -7.60 -13.82 -2.78
CA PRO A 113 -7.35 -14.99 -3.61
C PRO A 113 -7.09 -14.67 -5.09
N ASP A 114 -7.45 -13.47 -5.57
CA ASP A 114 -7.23 -13.05 -6.96
C ASP A 114 -6.98 -11.52 -7.04
N LEU A 115 -5.70 -11.15 -6.99
CA LEU A 115 -5.26 -9.76 -7.00
C LEU A 115 -5.51 -9.08 -8.35
N SER A 116 -5.40 -9.81 -9.45
CA SER A 116 -5.63 -9.25 -10.78
C SER A 116 -7.09 -8.84 -10.97
N ALA A 117 -8.03 -9.69 -10.55
CA ALA A 117 -9.46 -9.38 -10.60
C ALA A 117 -9.82 -8.24 -9.65
N PHE A 118 -9.27 -8.24 -8.42
CA PHE A 118 -9.49 -7.14 -7.47
C PHE A 118 -8.95 -5.80 -8.00
N HIS A 119 -7.70 -5.78 -8.47
CA HIS A 119 -7.07 -4.57 -9.00
C HIS A 119 -7.88 -3.99 -10.16
N ARG A 120 -8.31 -4.83 -11.11
CA ARG A 120 -9.18 -4.41 -12.22
C ARG A 120 -10.50 -3.83 -11.72
N HIS A 121 -11.16 -4.52 -10.80
CA HIS A 121 -12.41 -4.06 -10.19
C HIS A 121 -12.27 -2.68 -9.50
N ALA A 122 -11.15 -2.45 -8.81
CA ALA A 122 -10.85 -1.18 -8.17
C ALA A 122 -10.55 -0.05 -9.18
N VAL A 123 -9.71 -0.32 -10.18
CA VAL A 123 -9.39 0.65 -11.25
C VAL A 123 -10.63 1.05 -12.04
N GLU A 124 -11.51 0.09 -12.35
CA GLU A 124 -12.81 0.35 -13.01
C GLU A 124 -13.71 1.29 -12.20
N ARG A 125 -13.48 1.40 -10.88
CA ARG A 125 -14.20 2.32 -9.97
C ARG A 125 -13.39 3.58 -9.66
N GLY A 126 -12.32 3.85 -10.40
CA GLY A 126 -11.54 5.09 -10.25
C GLY A 126 -10.55 5.07 -9.08
N VAL A 127 -10.29 3.91 -8.47
CA VAL A 127 -9.22 3.79 -7.47
C VAL A 127 -7.87 3.93 -8.15
N ASN A 128 -6.97 4.67 -7.52
CA ASN A 128 -5.60 4.84 -7.97
C ASN A 128 -4.65 3.89 -7.24
N PHE A 129 -3.64 3.44 -7.98
CA PHE A 129 -2.52 2.67 -7.46
C PHE A 129 -1.22 3.39 -7.80
N ILE A 130 -0.27 3.32 -6.87
CA ILE A 130 1.03 3.99 -6.97
C ILE A 130 1.98 3.16 -7.81
N THR A 131 1.81 1.85 -7.76
CA THR A 131 2.64 0.89 -8.46
C THR A 131 1.76 0.01 -9.35
N PRO A 132 2.30 -0.57 -10.43
CA PRO A 132 1.68 -1.74 -11.03
C PRO A 132 1.71 -2.91 -10.03
N ILE A 133 1.03 -4.01 -10.38
CA ILE A 133 1.19 -5.27 -9.64
C ILE A 133 2.62 -5.77 -9.84
N LEU A 134 3.37 -5.87 -8.74
CA LEU A 134 4.75 -6.33 -8.72
C LEU A 134 4.85 -7.74 -8.12
N LYS A 135 5.78 -8.54 -8.62
CA LYS A 135 6.15 -9.81 -7.99
C LYS A 135 7.25 -9.55 -6.95
N ASP A 136 7.09 -10.09 -5.74
CA ASP A 136 8.22 -10.14 -4.81
C ASP A 136 9.19 -11.24 -5.24
N ALA A 137 10.50 -10.94 -5.25
CA ALA A 137 11.51 -11.93 -5.62
C ALA A 137 11.96 -12.80 -4.45
N SER A 138 11.72 -12.34 -3.21
CA SER A 138 12.07 -13.02 -1.97
C SER A 138 10.92 -13.83 -1.37
N GLU A 139 9.68 -13.51 -1.73
CA GLU A 139 8.49 -14.26 -1.34
C GLU A 139 7.69 -14.69 -2.57
N ASP A 140 7.00 -15.83 -2.51
CA ASP A 140 6.07 -16.23 -3.57
C ASP A 140 4.76 -15.44 -3.46
N LEU A 141 4.83 -14.15 -3.76
CA LEU A 141 3.68 -13.25 -3.72
C LEU A 141 3.74 -12.18 -4.82
N VAL A 142 2.55 -11.66 -5.13
CA VAL A 142 2.37 -10.43 -5.91
C VAL A 142 1.66 -9.39 -5.05
N GLN A 143 1.99 -8.12 -5.27
CA GLN A 143 1.56 -7.01 -4.43
C GLN A 143 1.41 -5.70 -5.20
N VAL A 144 0.61 -4.78 -4.66
CA VAL A 144 0.38 -3.44 -5.21
C VAL A 144 0.00 -2.46 -4.10
N PHE A 145 0.49 -1.21 -4.18
CA PHE A 145 0.11 -0.14 -3.25
C PHE A 145 -0.99 0.75 -3.83
N SER A 146 -2.05 0.97 -3.07
CA SER A 146 -3.07 1.98 -3.40
C SER A 146 -2.52 3.39 -3.23
N GLY A 147 -3.20 4.37 -3.84
CA GLY A 147 -3.07 5.77 -3.43
C GLY A 147 -3.44 5.98 -1.95
N GLU A 148 -3.05 7.13 -1.42
CA GLU A 148 -3.28 7.47 -0.01
C GLU A 148 -4.72 7.86 0.27
N TRP A 149 -5.23 7.38 1.40
CA TRP A 149 -6.49 7.83 1.97
C TRP A 149 -6.31 9.23 2.54
N ASN A 150 -6.59 10.24 1.73
CA ASN A 150 -6.48 11.63 2.11
C ASN A 150 -7.82 12.35 1.90
N LEU A 151 -8.11 13.30 2.79
CA LEU A 151 -9.13 14.29 2.49
C LEU A 151 -8.52 15.28 1.48
N PRO A 152 -9.20 15.62 0.37
CA PRO A 152 -8.70 16.61 -0.57
C PRO A 152 -8.25 17.89 0.13
N GLU A 153 -7.20 18.52 -0.41
CA GLU A 153 -6.61 19.79 0.07
C GLU A 153 -5.87 19.73 1.42
N ASN A 154 -5.91 18.60 2.13
CA ASN A 154 -5.14 18.39 3.36
C ASN A 154 -3.75 17.80 3.10
N ASN A 155 -2.87 17.94 4.10
CA ASN A 155 -1.55 17.31 4.10
C ASN A 155 -1.65 15.79 3.88
N PRO A 156 -0.68 15.17 3.18
CA PRO A 156 -0.64 13.72 2.98
C PRO A 156 -0.82 12.95 4.27
N SER A 157 -1.64 11.92 4.19
CA SER A 157 -2.07 11.17 5.35
C SER A 157 -1.01 10.14 5.76
N GLY A 158 -0.19 9.67 4.82
CA GLY A 158 0.70 8.52 5.00
C GLY A 158 -0.04 7.19 5.11
N ILE A 159 -1.37 7.18 4.97
CA ILE A 159 -2.21 5.99 5.11
C ILE A 159 -2.60 5.46 3.73
N PHE A 160 -2.27 4.21 3.45
CA PHE A 160 -2.68 3.52 2.22
C PHE A 160 -2.94 2.03 2.47
N PHE A 161 -3.42 1.32 1.47
CA PHE A 161 -3.53 -0.14 1.49
C PHE A 161 -2.49 -0.77 0.60
N GLU A 162 -1.92 -1.88 1.07
CA GLU A 162 -1.25 -2.85 0.21
C GLU A 162 -2.24 -3.97 -0.09
N PHE A 163 -2.27 -4.45 -1.33
CA PHE A 163 -3.06 -5.64 -1.69
C PHE A 163 -2.14 -6.73 -2.17
N VAL A 164 -2.29 -7.92 -1.60
CA VAL A 164 -1.37 -9.05 -1.78
C VAL A 164 -2.11 -10.28 -2.29
N GLN A 165 -1.45 -11.08 -3.12
CA GLN A 165 -1.82 -12.48 -3.33
C GLN A 165 -0.57 -13.35 -3.14
N ARG A 166 -0.66 -14.29 -2.19
CA ARG A 166 0.37 -15.31 -1.94
C ARG A 166 0.14 -16.53 -2.84
N ASN A 167 1.22 -17.18 -3.23
CA ASN A 167 1.26 -18.33 -4.14
C ASN A 167 0.48 -18.08 -5.45
N PRO A 168 0.81 -17.02 -6.21
CA PRO A 168 0.14 -16.73 -7.48
C PRO A 168 0.35 -17.88 -8.48
N GLY A 169 -0.71 -18.31 -9.15
CA GLY A 169 -0.62 -19.34 -10.20
C GLY A 169 0.26 -18.91 -11.38
N GLU A 170 0.88 -19.87 -12.06
CA GLU A 170 1.82 -19.60 -13.18
C GLU A 170 1.20 -18.74 -14.29
N ASP A 171 -0.08 -18.94 -14.61
CA ASP A 171 -0.78 -18.16 -15.63
C ASP A 171 -0.88 -16.68 -15.28
N LEU A 172 -1.06 -16.35 -14.00
CA LEU A 172 -1.05 -14.96 -13.53
C LEU A 172 0.36 -14.37 -13.66
N LEU A 173 1.39 -15.13 -13.28
CA LEU A 173 2.78 -14.70 -13.39
C LEU A 173 3.18 -14.42 -14.85
N LYS A 174 2.75 -15.26 -15.79
CA LYS A 174 2.97 -15.05 -17.23
C LYS A 174 2.29 -13.78 -17.72
N LYS A 175 1.01 -13.59 -17.39
CA LYS A 175 0.25 -12.38 -17.76
C LYS A 175 0.89 -11.11 -17.21
N LEU A 176 1.37 -11.13 -15.97
CA LEU A 176 2.05 -9.98 -15.35
C LEU A 176 3.40 -9.70 -16.03
N ALA A 177 4.17 -10.73 -16.38
CA ALA A 177 5.43 -10.56 -17.10
C ALA A 177 5.22 -9.94 -18.49
N GLU A 178 4.12 -10.26 -19.16
CA GLU A 178 3.75 -9.70 -20.47
C GLU A 178 3.23 -8.25 -20.34
N SER A 179 2.35 -7.97 -19.37
CA SER A 179 1.74 -6.65 -19.19
C SER A 179 2.70 -5.61 -18.62
N ASN A 180 3.67 -6.05 -17.82
CA ASN A 180 4.57 -5.19 -17.06
C ASN A 180 6.02 -5.29 -17.57
N ARG A 181 6.25 -5.62 -18.85
CA ARG A 181 7.60 -5.85 -19.39
C ARG A 181 8.62 -4.80 -18.93
N GLU A 182 8.30 -3.50 -18.99
CA GLU A 182 9.18 -2.42 -18.54
C GLU A 182 9.35 -2.36 -17.00
N ALA A 183 8.30 -2.63 -16.22
CA ALA A 183 8.37 -2.64 -14.75
C ALA A 183 9.01 -3.92 -14.20
N TRP A 184 9.01 -5.03 -14.95
CA TRP A 184 9.74 -6.26 -14.65
C TRP A 184 11.24 -6.13 -14.92
N PHE A 185 11.67 -5.29 -15.88
CA PHE A 185 13.08 -4.96 -16.09
C PHE A 185 13.65 -4.07 -14.96
N ARG A 186 12.79 -3.38 -14.21
CA ARG A 186 13.14 -2.77 -12.92
C ARG A 186 13.04 -3.81 -11.80
N ASP A 187 14.01 -4.70 -11.72
CA ASP A 187 14.33 -5.43 -10.47
C ASP A 187 14.21 -4.46 -9.26
N LYS A 188 13.62 -4.73 -8.08
CA LYS A 188 13.17 -5.95 -7.39
C LYS A 188 12.53 -5.55 -6.04
N THR A 189 11.55 -6.32 -5.53
CA THR A 189 11.22 -6.47 -4.08
C THR A 189 10.67 -5.25 -3.32
N PHE A 190 10.35 -5.45 -2.03
CA PHE A 190 10.13 -4.41 -0.99
C PHE A 190 10.91 -3.10 -1.19
N LEU A 191 12.17 -3.13 -1.67
CA LEU A 191 12.94 -1.90 -1.93
C LEU A 191 12.40 -1.09 -3.10
N GLY A 192 11.93 -1.73 -4.17
CA GLY A 192 11.30 -1.03 -5.30
C GLY A 192 10.03 -0.30 -4.87
N LEU A 193 9.19 -0.94 -4.05
CA LEU A 193 7.99 -0.32 -3.47
C LEU A 193 8.33 0.85 -2.55
N TYR A 194 9.34 0.66 -1.68
CA TYR A 194 9.85 1.73 -0.81
C TYR A 194 10.36 2.91 -1.63
N GLU A 195 11.10 2.65 -2.72
CA GLU A 195 11.64 3.70 -3.59
C GLU A 195 10.57 4.42 -4.40
N GLU A 196 9.52 3.75 -4.87
CA GLU A 196 8.39 4.44 -5.52
C GLU A 196 7.68 5.37 -4.54
N LYS A 197 7.48 4.91 -3.29
CA LYS A 197 6.93 5.77 -2.22
C LYS A 197 7.84 6.93 -1.87
N GLU A 198 9.15 6.70 -1.83
CA GLU A 198 10.14 7.75 -1.63
C GLU A 198 10.09 8.80 -2.76
N ARG A 199 10.03 8.36 -4.03
CA ARG A 199 9.87 9.24 -5.20
C ARG A 199 8.59 10.05 -5.15
N GLU A 200 7.47 9.43 -4.80
CA GLU A 200 6.17 10.08 -4.66
C GLU A 200 6.25 11.25 -3.67
N TYR A 201 6.75 11.01 -2.46
CA TYR A 201 6.90 12.04 -1.44
C TYR A 201 7.89 13.14 -1.84
N GLN A 202 9.03 12.76 -2.45
CA GLN A 202 10.02 13.73 -2.92
C GLN A 202 9.48 14.63 -4.04
N SER A 203 8.54 14.14 -4.85
CA SER A 203 7.89 14.94 -5.89
C SER A 203 6.91 15.99 -5.34
N GLY A 204 6.52 15.88 -4.07
CA GLY A 204 5.47 16.68 -3.46
C GLY A 204 4.06 16.37 -3.99
N LYS A 205 3.91 15.35 -4.82
CA LYS A 205 2.64 14.92 -5.43
C LYS A 205 2.30 13.52 -4.98
N VAL A 206 1.59 13.42 -3.86
CA VAL A 206 1.08 12.15 -3.35
C VAL A 206 -0.17 11.74 -4.13
N THR A 207 -0.19 10.51 -4.62
CA THR A 207 -1.32 9.92 -5.34
C THR A 207 -2.46 9.66 -4.35
N PRO A 208 -3.64 10.26 -4.51
CA PRO A 208 -4.78 10.00 -3.63
C PRO A 208 -5.45 8.67 -4.00
N PHE A 209 -6.10 8.01 -3.04
CA PHE A 209 -6.81 6.75 -3.24
C PHE A 209 -7.90 6.86 -4.32
N ILE A 210 -8.60 7.99 -4.34
CA ILE A 210 -9.50 8.42 -5.41
C ILE A 210 -9.20 9.88 -5.74
N ASP A 211 -9.43 10.28 -6.98
CA ASP A 211 -9.20 11.66 -7.43
C ASP A 211 -10.14 12.64 -6.73
N VAL A 212 -9.72 13.90 -6.57
CA VAL A 212 -10.51 14.97 -5.92
C VAL A 212 -11.88 15.15 -6.57
N GLU A 213 -11.96 15.01 -7.89
CA GLU A 213 -13.21 15.08 -8.63
C GLU A 213 -14.16 13.93 -8.27
N LEU A 214 -13.65 12.69 -8.21
CA LEU A 214 -14.44 11.53 -7.80
C LEU A 214 -14.88 11.65 -6.34
N PHE A 215 -14.00 12.13 -5.45
CA PHE A 215 -14.37 12.44 -4.06
C PHE A 215 -15.55 13.41 -4.02
N SER A 216 -15.50 14.53 -4.75
CA SER A 216 -16.58 15.52 -4.77
C SER A 216 -17.91 14.93 -5.28
N ILE A 217 -17.88 14.03 -6.26
CA ILE A 217 -19.06 13.34 -6.77
C ILE A 217 -19.68 12.46 -5.68
N ILE A 218 -18.87 11.62 -5.04
CA ILE A 218 -19.33 10.71 -3.98
C ILE A 218 -19.86 11.51 -2.79
N ASP A 219 -19.09 12.52 -2.34
CA ASP A 219 -19.44 13.37 -1.21
C ASP A 219 -20.79 14.07 -1.42
N LYS A 220 -21.06 14.62 -2.62
CA LYS A 220 -22.38 15.20 -2.95
C LYS A 220 -23.52 14.20 -2.89
N LEU A 221 -23.30 12.95 -3.32
CA LEU A 221 -24.31 11.90 -3.27
C LEU A 221 -24.60 11.45 -1.83
N THR A 222 -23.57 11.41 -0.97
CA THR A 222 -23.67 10.89 0.39
C THR A 222 -23.95 11.94 1.46
N ALA A 223 -23.57 13.21 1.25
CA ALA A 223 -23.73 14.30 2.22
C ALA A 223 -25.16 14.48 2.78
N PRO A 224 -26.25 14.34 2.00
CA PRO A 224 -27.60 14.46 2.54
C PRO A 224 -28.10 13.18 3.25
N LYS A 225 -27.30 12.12 3.29
CA LYS A 225 -27.68 10.81 3.85
C LYS A 225 -26.99 10.59 5.19
N LYS A 226 -27.70 9.95 6.11
CA LYS A 226 -27.07 9.32 7.27
C LYS A 226 -26.35 8.04 6.84
N ILE A 227 -25.37 7.59 7.64
CA ILE A 227 -24.56 6.40 7.32
C ILE A 227 -25.43 5.16 7.06
N GLU A 228 -26.47 4.96 7.86
CA GLU A 228 -27.42 3.85 7.72
C GLU A 228 -28.28 3.93 6.44
N GLU A 229 -28.43 5.11 5.85
CA GLU A 229 -29.21 5.35 4.63
C GLU A 229 -28.37 5.18 3.37
N ILE A 230 -27.04 5.25 3.46
CA ILE A 230 -26.12 5.13 2.31
C ILE A 230 -26.31 3.79 1.60
N GLY A 231 -26.67 2.73 2.33
CA GLY A 231 -26.96 1.42 1.76
C GLY A 231 -28.00 1.45 0.63
N GLY A 232 -28.97 2.37 0.68
CA GLY A 232 -30.00 2.53 -0.35
C GLY A 232 -29.56 3.25 -1.63
N ILE A 233 -28.34 3.80 -1.67
CA ILE A 233 -27.81 4.52 -2.84
C ILE A 233 -26.50 3.96 -3.39
N LEU A 234 -26.04 2.79 -2.90
CA LEU A 234 -24.76 2.22 -3.29
C LEU A 234 -24.65 1.96 -4.80
N ASP A 235 -25.73 1.53 -5.45
CA ASP A 235 -25.76 1.32 -6.91
C ASP A 235 -25.59 2.64 -7.67
N THR A 236 -26.13 3.75 -7.14
CA THR A 236 -25.93 5.10 -7.70
C THR A 236 -24.50 5.57 -7.53
N VAL A 237 -23.91 5.36 -6.34
CA VAL A 237 -22.51 5.70 -6.08
C VAL A 237 -21.59 4.89 -6.99
N GLU A 238 -21.80 3.58 -7.08
CA GLU A 238 -21.00 2.71 -7.95
C GLU A 238 -21.12 3.09 -9.43
N SER A 239 -22.33 3.44 -9.89
CA SER A 239 -22.54 3.92 -11.26
C SER A 239 -21.73 5.20 -11.53
N ALA A 240 -21.75 6.16 -10.60
CA ALA A 240 -20.98 7.39 -10.71
C ALA A 240 -19.46 7.12 -10.73
N MET A 241 -18.97 6.18 -9.93
CA MET A 241 -17.56 5.75 -9.93
C MET A 241 -17.16 5.14 -11.29
N LEU A 242 -18.00 4.26 -11.84
CA LEU A 242 -17.76 3.61 -13.14
C LEU A 242 -17.75 4.65 -14.27
N ASP A 243 -18.67 5.60 -14.26
CA ASP A 243 -18.78 6.62 -15.29
C ASP A 243 -17.62 7.62 -15.22
N TYR A 244 -17.19 8.00 -14.02
CA TYR A 244 -15.96 8.75 -13.80
C TYR A 244 -14.73 8.03 -14.35
N ALA A 245 -14.55 6.75 -14.04
CA ALA A 245 -13.39 6.00 -14.48
C ALA A 245 -13.35 5.86 -16.02
N LYS A 246 -14.51 5.66 -16.67
CA LYS A 246 -14.63 5.63 -18.14
C LYS A 246 -14.23 6.96 -18.77
N SER A 247 -14.70 8.09 -18.24
CA SER A 247 -14.38 9.41 -18.79
C SER A 247 -12.89 9.70 -18.68
N ARG A 248 -12.27 9.34 -17.54
CA ARG A 248 -10.82 9.46 -17.32
C ARG A 248 -10.00 8.66 -18.33
N LEU A 249 -10.39 7.43 -18.61
CA LEU A 249 -9.71 6.57 -19.60
C LEU A 249 -9.84 7.14 -21.02
N ALA A 250 -11.02 7.66 -21.38
CA ALA A 250 -11.24 8.29 -22.69
C ALA A 250 -10.34 9.53 -22.89
N VAL A 251 -10.20 10.38 -21.85
CA VAL A 251 -9.31 11.54 -21.87
C VAL A 251 -7.84 11.13 -21.98
N SER A 252 -7.42 10.08 -21.27
CA SER A 252 -6.05 9.55 -21.36
C SER A 252 -5.73 9.04 -22.76
N ALA A 253 -6.64 8.26 -23.37
CA ALA A 253 -6.47 7.73 -24.73
C ALA A 253 -6.40 8.85 -25.80
N ALA A 254 -7.21 9.90 -25.65
CA ALA A 254 -7.19 11.05 -26.55
C ALA A 254 -5.85 11.82 -26.51
N ARG A 255 -5.22 11.94 -25.32
CA ARG A 255 -3.92 12.60 -25.16
C ARG A 255 -2.78 11.81 -25.79
N THR A 256 -2.78 10.48 -25.65
CA THR A 256 -1.75 9.60 -26.27
C THR A 256 -1.88 9.51 -27.79
N GLY A 257 -3.08 9.71 -28.34
CA GLY A 257 -3.31 9.73 -29.79
C GLY A 257 -2.81 11.00 -30.50
N GLN A 258 -2.62 12.11 -29.77
CA GLN A 258 -2.13 13.37 -30.35
C GLN A 258 -0.60 13.48 -30.41
N THR A 259 0.13 12.70 -29.60
CA THR A 259 1.60 12.71 -29.56
C THR A 259 2.26 11.81 -30.62
N GLY A 260 1.47 11.13 -31.46
CA GLY A 260 1.95 10.24 -32.53
C GLY A 260 1.91 10.84 -33.95
N ALA A 261 1.58 12.13 -34.08
CA ALA A 261 1.56 12.85 -35.34
C ALA A 261 2.52 14.04 -35.26
N GLY A 262 3.82 13.77 -35.34
CA GLY A 262 4.90 14.76 -35.37
C GLY A 262 6.15 14.17 -35.99
#